data_AF-Q08U73-F1
#
_entry.id   AF-Q08U73-F1
#
_cell.length_a   1.000
_cell.length_b   1.000
_cell.length_c   1.000
_cell.angle_alpha   90.00
_cell.angle_beta   90.00
_cell.angle_gamma   90.00
#
_symmetry.space_group_name_H-M   'P 1'
#
loop_
_entity.id
_entity.type
_entity.pdbx_description
1 polymer ?
#
loop_
_entity_poly.entity_id
_entity_poly.type
_entity_poly.pdbx_seq_one_letter_code
_entity_poly.pdbx_strand_id
1 'polypeptide(L)'
;MRFVAGLGVGQAVLPPQPRPSLRNLRRLGFTGPDEAVITRAAREAEHLLRLTSSAAAMWTANAATCAPSSDTGDQRMHLTPANLQQMFHRALEAETTHAVLSAIFADEARFAVHAPLPGGGQFADEGAANHTRLFTPGRAAVHLLAWGRSSWKEFTGPQRFPARQTLEASQ
;
A
#
# COMPACT_ATOMS: atom_id res chain seq x y z
N MET A 1 16.85 -8.61 -7.91
CA MET A 1 17.48 -7.57 -7.06
C MET A 1 19.00 -7.56 -7.23
N ARG A 2 19.76 -8.59 -6.77
CA ARG A 2 21.24 -8.59 -6.85
C ARG A 2 21.79 -8.38 -8.26
N PHE A 3 21.22 -9.04 -9.26
CA PHE A 3 21.62 -8.87 -10.66
C PHE A 3 21.47 -7.42 -11.13
N VAL A 4 20.31 -6.80 -10.90
CA VAL A 4 20.01 -5.41 -11.28
C VAL A 4 20.92 -4.42 -10.55
N ALA A 5 21.19 -4.65 -9.25
CA ALA A 5 22.17 -3.87 -8.50
C ALA A 5 23.58 -3.99 -9.10
N GLY A 6 23.97 -5.19 -9.57
CA GLY A 6 25.23 -5.42 -10.28
C GLY A 6 25.33 -4.69 -11.63
N LEU A 7 24.21 -4.26 -12.20
CA LEU A 7 24.17 -3.40 -13.39
C LEU A 7 24.30 -1.89 -13.05
N GLY A 8 24.48 -1.53 -11.78
CA GLY A 8 24.65 -0.14 -11.33
C GLY A 8 23.33 0.60 -11.03
N VAL A 9 22.19 -0.08 -11.06
CA VAL A 9 20.89 0.51 -10.69
C VAL A 9 20.71 0.46 -9.17
N GLY A 10 20.38 1.60 -8.55
CA GLY A 10 20.11 1.67 -7.11
C GLY A 10 19.02 0.68 -6.69
N GLN A 11 19.32 -0.17 -5.71
CA GLN A 11 18.43 -1.22 -5.23
C GLN A 11 18.31 -1.18 -3.71
N ALA A 12 17.08 -1.30 -3.21
CA ALA A 12 16.76 -1.43 -1.79
C ALA A 12 15.75 -2.57 -1.58
N VAL A 13 15.47 -2.91 -0.31
CA VAL A 13 14.56 -3.98 0.12
C VAL A 13 13.54 -3.41 1.10
N LEU A 14 12.26 -3.76 0.94
CA LEU A 14 11.28 -3.66 2.02
C LEU A 14 11.14 -5.02 2.71
N PRO A 15 11.17 -5.09 4.05
CA PRO A 15 11.01 -6.35 4.77
C PRO A 15 9.59 -6.94 4.58
N PRO A 16 9.43 -8.26 4.71
CA PRO A 16 8.11 -8.88 4.78
C PRO A 16 7.36 -8.43 6.05
N GLN A 17 6.04 -8.60 6.06
CA GLN A 17 5.21 -8.27 7.21
C GLN A 17 4.96 -9.48 8.13
N PRO A 18 4.66 -9.26 9.42
CA PRO A 18 4.28 -10.34 10.33
C PRO A 18 3.04 -11.10 9.84
N ARG A 19 3.18 -12.40 9.65
CA ARG A 19 2.12 -13.33 9.19
C ARG A 19 2.25 -14.66 9.95
N PRO A 20 1.16 -15.31 10.38
CA PRO A 20 -0.24 -14.84 10.36
C PRO A 20 -0.46 -13.55 11.16
N SER A 21 -1.41 -12.71 10.75
CA SER A 21 -1.71 -11.46 11.45
C SER A 21 -2.58 -11.70 12.68
N LEU A 22 -1.93 -12.04 13.81
CA LEU A 22 -2.58 -12.27 15.10
C LEU A 22 -3.44 -11.08 15.54
N ARG A 23 -2.98 -9.86 15.29
CA ARG A 23 -3.75 -8.63 15.56
C ARG A 23 -5.10 -8.65 14.84
N ASN A 24 -5.14 -8.98 13.56
CA ASN A 24 -6.38 -8.96 12.80
C ASN A 24 -7.27 -10.17 13.11
N LEU A 25 -6.69 -11.34 13.40
CA LEU A 25 -7.46 -12.46 13.95
C LEU A 25 -8.15 -12.08 15.28
N ARG A 26 -7.46 -11.38 16.18
CA ARG A 26 -8.08 -10.87 17.42
C ARG A 26 -9.21 -9.88 17.15
N ARG A 27 -9.04 -8.97 16.19
CA ARG A 27 -10.10 -8.04 15.76
C ARG A 27 -11.32 -8.75 15.15
N LEU A 28 -11.11 -9.92 14.57
CA LEU A 28 -12.16 -10.80 14.05
C LEU A 28 -12.81 -11.68 15.12
N GLY A 29 -12.42 -11.54 16.39
CA GLY A 29 -13.06 -12.20 17.54
C GLY A 29 -12.32 -13.42 18.10
N PHE A 30 -11.15 -13.79 17.56
CA PHE A 30 -10.34 -14.87 18.13
C PHE A 30 -9.58 -14.41 19.37
N THR A 31 -9.83 -15.03 20.52
CA THR A 31 -9.22 -14.64 21.81
C THR A 31 -8.35 -15.75 22.39
N GLY A 32 -7.43 -15.38 23.29
CA GLY A 32 -6.50 -16.29 23.94
C GLY A 32 -5.02 -16.06 23.58
N PRO A 33 -4.12 -16.97 24.02
CA PRO A 33 -2.71 -16.95 23.62
C PRO A 33 -2.56 -17.15 22.10
N ASP A 34 -1.41 -16.77 21.55
CA ASP A 34 -1.18 -16.75 20.10
C ASP A 34 -1.46 -18.11 19.44
N GLU A 35 -1.02 -19.21 20.07
CA GLU A 35 -1.22 -20.57 19.57
C GLU A 35 -2.71 -20.95 19.55
N ALA A 36 -3.47 -20.52 20.56
CA ALA A 36 -4.91 -20.76 20.62
C ALA A 36 -5.65 -19.94 19.55
N VAL A 37 -5.24 -18.68 19.33
CA VAL A 37 -5.80 -17.82 18.28
C VAL A 37 -5.61 -18.47 16.91
N ILE A 38 -4.41 -18.96 16.59
CA ILE A 38 -4.12 -19.64 15.32
C ILE A 38 -4.89 -20.97 15.21
N THR A 39 -4.86 -21.79 16.26
CA THR A 39 -5.52 -23.11 16.25
C THR A 39 -7.02 -22.99 16.07
N ARG A 40 -7.65 -22.03 16.75
CA ARG A 40 -9.09 -21.75 16.61
C ARG A 40 -9.42 -21.20 15.24
N ALA A 41 -8.65 -20.24 14.72
CA ALA A 41 -8.85 -19.75 13.36
C ALA A 41 -8.72 -20.86 12.32
N ALA A 42 -7.75 -21.77 12.46
CA ALA A 42 -7.58 -22.91 11.57
C ALA A 42 -8.78 -23.87 11.57
N ARG A 43 -9.37 -24.13 12.75
CA ARG A 43 -10.48 -25.08 12.93
C ARG A 43 -11.86 -24.47 12.62
N GLU A 44 -12.09 -23.26 13.09
CA GLU A 44 -13.41 -22.60 13.09
C GLU A 44 -13.62 -21.75 11.82
N ALA A 45 -12.55 -21.17 11.25
CA ALA A 45 -12.65 -20.27 10.10
C ALA A 45 -11.36 -20.23 9.26
N GLU A 46 -10.98 -21.36 8.66
CA GLU A 46 -9.71 -21.53 7.94
C GLU A 46 -9.45 -20.42 6.90
N HIS A 47 -10.51 -19.96 6.21
CA HIS A 47 -10.41 -18.87 5.23
C HIS A 47 -9.90 -17.55 5.82
N LEU A 48 -10.23 -17.22 7.08
CA LEU A 48 -9.71 -16.03 7.77
C LEU A 48 -8.23 -16.19 8.13
N LEU A 49 -7.80 -17.40 8.51
CA LEU A 49 -6.38 -17.69 8.71
C LEU A 49 -5.59 -17.51 7.41
N ARG A 50 -6.11 -18.02 6.28
CA ARG A 50 -5.50 -17.82 4.95
C ARG A 50 -5.39 -16.34 4.59
N LEU A 51 -6.48 -15.57 4.72
CA LEU A 51 -6.50 -14.13 4.43
C LEU A 51 -5.52 -13.34 5.30
N THR A 52 -5.34 -13.72 6.57
CA THR A 52 -4.40 -13.07 7.49
C THR A 52 -2.97 -13.59 7.39
N SER A 53 -2.69 -14.58 6.53
CA SER A 53 -1.36 -15.18 6.33
C SER A 53 -0.75 -14.89 4.96
N SER A 54 -1.41 -14.06 4.14
CA SER A 54 -0.93 -13.74 2.80
C SER A 54 0.42 -12.99 2.81
N ALA A 55 1.32 -13.38 1.90
CA ALA A 55 2.59 -12.72 1.62
C ALA A 55 2.47 -11.56 0.60
N ALA A 56 1.25 -11.08 0.32
CA ALA A 56 0.97 -10.08 -0.73
C ALA A 56 1.76 -8.76 -0.60
N ALA A 57 2.26 -8.43 0.59
CA ALA A 57 3.15 -7.29 0.82
C ALA A 57 4.45 -7.33 0.01
N MET A 58 4.82 -8.49 -0.55
CA MET A 58 5.94 -8.60 -1.49
C MET A 58 5.75 -7.77 -2.76
N TRP A 59 4.51 -7.45 -3.15
CA TRP A 59 4.20 -6.56 -4.27
C TRP A 59 4.31 -5.10 -3.84
N THR A 60 5.55 -4.62 -3.77
CA THR A 60 5.90 -3.30 -3.26
C THR A 60 5.46 -2.14 -4.17
N ALA A 61 5.08 -2.42 -5.42
CA ALA A 61 4.45 -1.43 -6.30
C ALA A 61 3.12 -0.89 -5.72
N ASN A 62 2.47 -1.66 -4.85
CA ASN A 62 1.26 -1.23 -4.15
C ASN A 62 1.54 -0.69 -2.74
N ALA A 63 2.80 -0.59 -2.30
CA ALA A 63 3.10 -0.20 -0.92
C ALA A 63 2.75 1.27 -0.67
N ALA A 64 3.16 2.16 -1.59
CA ALA A 64 2.96 3.59 -1.47
C ALA A 64 3.02 4.26 -2.84
N THR A 65 2.45 5.45 -2.94
CA THR A 65 2.75 6.42 -4.02
C THR A 65 3.85 7.36 -3.53
N CYS A 66 4.80 7.68 -4.42
CA CYS A 66 5.95 8.54 -4.08
C CYS A 66 5.99 9.79 -4.95
N ALA A 67 6.30 10.94 -4.35
CA ALA A 67 6.62 12.18 -5.05
C ALA A 67 8.07 12.60 -4.73
N PRO A 68 8.97 12.62 -5.73
CA PRO A 68 10.35 13.06 -5.54
C PRO A 68 10.43 14.52 -5.06
N SER A 69 11.48 14.85 -4.31
CA SER A 69 11.73 16.22 -3.83
C SER A 69 11.82 17.27 -4.93
N SER A 70 12.26 16.88 -6.14
CA SER A 70 12.31 17.79 -7.29
C SER A 70 10.93 18.28 -7.74
N ASP A 71 9.86 17.61 -7.32
CA ASP A 71 8.50 17.84 -7.80
C ASP A 71 7.57 18.35 -6.69
N THR A 72 8.05 18.47 -5.45
CA THR A 72 7.28 18.91 -4.28
C THR A 72 7.62 20.34 -3.88
N GLY A 73 6.63 21.06 -3.34
CA GLY A 73 6.78 22.47 -2.97
C GLY A 73 7.73 22.72 -1.79
N ASP A 74 7.90 21.73 -0.91
CA ASP A 74 8.79 21.81 0.27
C ASP A 74 10.15 21.12 0.05
N GLN A 75 10.41 20.63 -1.16
CA GLN A 75 11.65 19.96 -1.55
C GLN A 75 11.98 18.70 -0.72
N ARG A 76 10.97 18.06 -0.13
CA ARG A 76 11.09 16.74 0.51
C ARG A 76 10.54 15.65 -0.41
N MET A 77 11.03 14.44 -0.27
CA MET A 77 10.43 13.27 -0.91
C MET A 77 9.20 12.83 -0.10
N HIS A 78 8.03 12.80 -0.72
CA HIS A 78 6.78 12.42 -0.06
C HIS A 78 6.45 10.96 -0.38
N LEU A 79 6.02 10.22 0.63
CA LEU A 79 5.55 8.84 0.50
C LEU A 79 4.19 8.70 1.18
N THR A 80 3.18 8.27 0.45
CA THR A 80 1.84 7.99 0.98
C THR A 80 1.55 6.51 0.84
N PRO A 81 1.54 5.72 1.94
CA PRO A 81 1.17 4.31 1.91
C PRO A 81 -0.24 4.12 1.35
N ALA A 82 -0.43 3.12 0.49
CA ALA A 82 -1.74 2.79 -0.05
C ALA A 82 -2.58 2.04 1.00
N ASN A 83 -3.89 2.33 1.06
CA ASN A 83 -4.77 1.70 2.03
C ASN A 83 -5.26 0.31 1.59
N LEU A 84 -5.15 -0.03 0.29
CA LEU A 84 -5.44 -1.34 -0.29
C LEU A 84 -6.81 -1.91 0.08
N GLN A 85 -7.78 -1.01 0.23
CA GLN A 85 -9.09 -1.31 0.82
C GLN A 85 -9.90 -2.35 0.04
N GLN A 86 -9.63 -2.51 -1.26
CA GLN A 86 -10.44 -3.39 -2.11
C GLN A 86 -10.30 -4.88 -1.75
N MET A 87 -9.13 -5.31 -1.27
CA MET A 87 -8.85 -6.71 -0.96
C MET A 87 -8.47 -6.87 0.51
N PHE A 88 -9.31 -7.53 1.30
CA PHE A 88 -9.13 -7.61 2.76
C PHE A 88 -7.71 -8.02 3.20
N HIS A 89 -7.14 -9.08 2.62
CA HIS A 89 -5.79 -9.56 2.96
C HIS A 89 -4.68 -8.52 2.69
N ARG A 90 -4.93 -7.56 1.79
CA ARG A 90 -4.03 -6.44 1.48
C ARG A 90 -4.33 -5.20 2.31
N ALA A 91 -5.59 -4.94 2.64
CA ALA A 91 -5.98 -3.86 3.54
C ALA A 91 -5.33 -3.97 4.94
N LEU A 92 -4.88 -5.17 5.33
CA LEU A 92 -4.13 -5.40 6.57
C LEU A 92 -2.72 -4.79 6.58
N GLU A 93 -2.22 -4.37 5.42
CA GLU A 93 -0.82 -4.04 5.24
C GLU A 93 -0.49 -2.59 5.58
N ALA A 94 -1.42 -1.67 5.36
CA ALA A 94 -1.18 -0.23 5.29
C ALA A 94 -0.44 0.31 6.54
N GLU A 95 -0.84 -0.12 7.73
CA GLU A 95 -0.24 0.32 8.98
C GLU A 95 1.20 -0.20 9.18
N THR A 96 1.45 -1.47 8.85
CA THR A 96 2.81 -2.02 8.92
C THR A 96 3.69 -1.38 7.86
N THR A 97 3.16 -1.15 6.65
CA THR A 97 3.86 -0.43 5.59
C THR A 97 4.21 1.00 6.01
N HIS A 98 3.28 1.73 6.63
CA HIS A 98 3.55 3.06 7.16
C HIS A 98 4.68 3.05 8.21
N ALA A 99 4.65 2.12 9.17
CA ALA A 99 5.69 1.99 10.18
C ALA A 99 7.07 1.65 9.56
N VAL A 100 7.11 0.72 8.60
CA VAL A 100 8.34 0.34 7.90
C VAL A 100 8.90 1.50 7.09
N LEU A 101 8.07 2.21 6.33
CA LEU A 101 8.51 3.37 5.55
C LEU A 101 9.00 4.49 6.45
N SER A 102 8.30 4.77 7.56
CA SER A 102 8.73 5.77 8.54
C SER A 102 10.08 5.44 9.17
N ALA A 103 10.35 4.15 9.41
CA ALA A 103 11.64 3.70 9.93
C ALA A 103 12.78 3.81 8.88
N ILE A 104 12.50 3.50 7.62
CA ILE A 104 13.50 3.57 6.53
C ILE A 104 13.79 5.02 6.14
N PHE A 105 12.75 5.85 6.06
CA PHE A 105 12.79 7.24 5.62
C PHE A 105 12.65 8.21 6.80
N ALA A 106 13.42 7.98 7.86
CA ALA A 106 13.28 8.66 9.15
C ALA A 106 13.85 10.10 9.20
N ASP A 107 14.67 10.51 8.23
CA ASP A 107 15.19 11.88 8.16
C ASP A 107 14.09 12.84 7.70
N GLU A 108 13.40 13.46 8.66
CA GLU A 108 12.30 14.37 8.39
C GLU A 108 12.73 15.60 7.60
N ALA A 109 14.01 15.99 7.58
CA ALA A 109 14.46 17.08 6.73
C ALA A 109 14.44 16.72 5.23
N ARG A 110 14.37 15.43 4.89
CA ARG A 110 14.40 14.91 3.51
C ARG A 110 13.12 14.21 3.10
N PHE A 111 12.41 13.59 4.04
CA PHE A 111 11.29 12.70 3.76
C PHE A 111 10.06 13.08 4.55
N ALA A 112 8.90 13.04 3.90
CA ALA A 112 7.59 13.14 4.53
C ALA A 112 6.82 11.83 4.28
N VAL A 113 6.70 10.99 5.31
CA VAL A 113 5.91 9.76 5.25
C VAL A 113 4.52 10.03 5.82
N HIS A 114 3.51 10.04 4.95
CA HIS A 114 2.12 10.31 5.32
C HIS A 114 1.44 9.07 5.88
N ALA A 115 0.35 9.28 6.61
CA ALA A 115 -0.57 8.19 6.92
C ALA A 115 -1.29 7.72 5.64
N PRO A 116 -1.68 6.44 5.53
CA PRO A 116 -2.55 5.99 4.45
C PRO A 116 -3.89 6.74 4.48
N LEU A 117 -4.54 6.89 3.32
CA LEU A 117 -5.88 7.46 3.26
C LEU A 117 -6.84 6.68 4.17
N PRO A 118 -7.87 7.36 4.74
CA PRO A 118 -8.85 6.72 5.60
C PRO A 118 -9.43 5.46 4.97
N GLY A 119 -9.76 4.48 5.81
CA GLY A 119 -10.45 3.28 5.35
C GLY A 119 -11.83 3.61 4.78
N GLY A 120 -12.32 2.74 3.89
CA GLY A 120 -13.59 2.93 3.18
C GLY A 120 -13.43 2.77 1.67
N GLY A 121 -14.46 2.23 1.02
CA GLY A 121 -14.45 2.00 -0.42
C GLY A 121 -14.40 3.29 -1.25
N GLN A 122 -14.72 4.44 -0.64
CA GLN A 122 -14.76 5.73 -1.31
C GLN A 122 -13.37 6.30 -1.62
N PHE A 123 -12.37 5.97 -0.80
CA PHE A 123 -10.99 6.41 -0.93
C PHE A 123 -10.05 5.23 -1.16
N ALA A 124 -10.47 4.25 -1.97
CA ALA A 124 -9.66 3.06 -2.21
C ALA A 124 -8.43 3.40 -3.08
N ASP A 125 -7.25 3.10 -2.55
CA ASP A 125 -5.93 3.40 -3.12
C ASP A 125 -5.06 2.14 -3.24
N GLU A 126 -4.43 1.97 -4.39
CA GLU A 126 -3.52 0.87 -4.72
C GLU A 126 -2.07 1.34 -5.00
N GLY A 127 -1.76 2.61 -4.71
CA GLY A 127 -0.41 3.13 -4.67
C GLY A 127 0.26 3.30 -6.03
N ALA A 128 1.60 3.15 -6.06
CA ALA A 128 2.40 3.39 -7.25
C ALA A 128 2.07 2.49 -8.45
N ALA A 129 1.35 1.38 -8.26
CA ALA A 129 0.84 0.56 -9.36
C ALA A 129 -0.10 1.33 -10.31
N ASN A 130 -0.67 2.45 -9.86
CA ASN A 130 -1.49 3.36 -10.66
C ASN A 130 -0.84 4.73 -10.87
N HIS A 131 0.46 4.88 -10.61
CA HIS A 131 1.19 6.13 -10.76
C HIS A 131 2.32 5.99 -11.77
N THR A 132 2.42 6.94 -12.70
CA THR A 132 3.55 7.09 -13.62
C THR A 132 4.11 8.49 -13.52
N ARG A 133 5.43 8.61 -13.40
CA ARG A 133 6.15 9.88 -13.50
C ARG A 133 6.85 9.98 -14.84
N LEU A 134 6.48 10.97 -15.65
CA LEU A 134 7.15 11.31 -16.91
C LEU A 134 8.06 12.51 -16.70
N PHE A 135 9.32 12.37 -17.10
CA PHE A 135 10.35 13.40 -16.91
C PHE A 135 11.10 13.65 -18.20
N THR A 136 11.35 14.93 -18.48
CA THR A 136 12.22 15.38 -19.56
C THR A 136 13.12 16.49 -19.01
N PRO A 137 14.45 16.42 -19.20
CA PRO A 137 15.35 17.46 -18.73
C PRO A 137 14.91 18.86 -19.20
N GLY A 138 14.97 19.84 -18.29
CA GLY A 138 14.55 21.22 -18.56
C GLY A 138 13.03 21.45 -18.61
N ARG A 139 12.21 20.44 -18.30
CA ARG A 139 10.75 20.57 -18.17
C ARG A 139 10.27 20.09 -16.80
N ALA A 140 9.15 20.64 -16.35
CA ALA A 140 8.46 20.12 -15.18
C ALA A 140 8.03 18.66 -15.42
N ALA A 141 8.18 17.81 -14.40
CA ALA A 141 7.72 16.44 -14.46
C ALA A 141 6.18 16.39 -14.50
N VAL A 142 5.63 15.35 -15.13
CA VAL A 142 4.19 15.08 -15.15
C VAL A 142 3.92 13.81 -14.37
N HIS A 143 2.99 13.89 -13.41
CA HIS A 143 2.49 12.75 -12.66
C HIS A 143 1.16 12.31 -13.27
N LEU A 144 1.11 11.10 -13.80
CA LEU A 144 -0.11 10.46 -14.31
C LEU A 144 -0.64 9.53 -13.23
N LEU A 145 -1.84 9.79 -12.74
CA LEU A 145 -2.54 8.92 -11.78
C LEU A 145 -3.72 8.25 -12.46
N ALA A 146 -3.60 6.95 -12.71
CA ALA A 146 -4.66 6.13 -13.28
C ALA A 146 -5.70 5.82 -12.20
N TRP A 147 -6.97 5.71 -12.59
CA TRP A 147 -8.07 5.33 -11.71
C TRP A 147 -9.15 4.62 -12.51
N GLY A 148 -10.00 3.84 -11.85
CA GLY A 148 -10.99 2.99 -12.54
C GLY A 148 -12.43 3.19 -12.11
N ARG A 149 -12.69 4.03 -11.11
CA ARG A 149 -14.04 4.45 -10.71
C ARG A 149 -13.99 5.78 -9.95
N SER A 150 -15.13 6.46 -9.86
CA SER A 150 -15.35 7.60 -8.98
C SER A 150 -16.46 7.25 -7.99
N SER A 151 -16.37 7.74 -6.76
CA SER A 151 -17.43 7.50 -5.76
C SER A 151 -18.47 8.63 -5.70
N TRP A 152 -18.21 9.77 -6.33
CA TRP A 152 -19.08 10.96 -6.28
C TRP A 152 -19.44 11.52 -7.66
N LYS A 153 -18.67 11.20 -8.71
CA LYS A 153 -18.98 11.58 -10.09
C LYS A 153 -19.56 10.40 -10.84
N GLU A 154 -20.47 10.70 -11.77
CA GLU A 154 -20.95 9.69 -12.71
C GLU A 154 -19.79 9.21 -13.59
N PHE A 155 -19.60 7.88 -13.62
CA PHE A 155 -18.53 7.25 -14.37
C PHE A 155 -18.94 5.84 -14.77
N THR A 156 -18.86 5.53 -16.06
CA THR A 156 -19.07 4.17 -16.57
C THR A 156 -17.80 3.34 -16.36
N GLY A 157 -17.74 2.69 -15.20
CA GLY A 157 -16.63 1.82 -14.82
C GLY A 157 -16.70 0.40 -15.39
N PRO A 158 -15.69 -0.43 -15.07
CA PRO A 158 -15.66 -1.83 -15.47
C PRO A 158 -16.83 -2.60 -14.84
N GLN A 159 -17.53 -3.40 -15.65
CA GLN A 159 -18.72 -4.15 -15.24
C GLN A 159 -18.43 -5.56 -14.71
N ARG A 160 -17.29 -6.15 -15.10
CA ARG A 160 -16.94 -7.54 -14.77
C ARG A 160 -16.03 -7.67 -13.55
N PHE A 161 -15.04 -6.79 -13.43
CA PHE A 161 -14.05 -6.82 -12.36
C PHE A 161 -14.01 -5.47 -11.63
N PRO A 162 -13.85 -5.47 -10.30
CA PRO A 162 -13.90 -4.23 -9.55
C PRO A 162 -12.70 -3.33 -9.88
N ALA A 163 -12.99 -2.06 -10.14
CA ALA A 163 -11.97 -1.03 -10.12
C ALA A 163 -11.52 -0.77 -8.68
N ARG A 164 -10.24 -1.00 -8.43
CA ARG A 164 -9.67 -0.89 -7.08
C ARG A 164 -9.28 0.53 -6.70
N GLN A 165 -8.83 1.31 -7.68
CA GLN A 165 -8.43 2.70 -7.52
C GLN A 165 -9.61 3.64 -7.78
N THR A 166 -9.87 4.51 -6.81
CA THR A 166 -10.83 5.61 -6.94
C THR A 166 -10.15 6.87 -7.48
N LEU A 167 -10.88 7.70 -8.23
CA LEU A 167 -10.42 9.04 -8.60
C LEU A 167 -10.03 9.84 -7.35
N GLU A 168 -10.82 9.74 -6.29
CA GLU A 168 -10.68 10.58 -5.11
C GLU A 168 -9.57 10.13 -4.16
N ALA A 169 -9.12 8.89 -4.27
CA ALA A 169 -7.86 8.50 -3.68
C ALA A 169 -6.65 9.08 -4.42
N SER A 170 -6.80 9.36 -5.72
CA SER A 170 -5.74 9.90 -6.57
C SER A 170 -5.65 11.44 -6.54
N GLN A 171 -6.60 12.14 -5.90
CA GLN A 171 -6.66 13.61 -5.81
C GLN A 171 -6.17 14.10 -4.45
#